data_AF-A0A3C1LF83-F1
#
_entry.id   AF-A0A3C1LF83-F1
#
_cell.length_a   1.000
_cell.length_b   1.000
_cell.length_c   1.000
_cell.angle_alpha   90.00
_cell.angle_beta   90.00
_cell.angle_gamma   90.00
#
_symmetry.space_group_name_H-M   'P 1'
#
loop_
_entity.id
_entity.type
_entity.pdbx_description
1 polymer ?
#
loop_
_entity_poly.entity_id
_entity_poly.type
_entity_poly.pdbx_seq_one_letter_code
_entity_poly.pdbx_strand_id
1 'polypeptide(L)' 'ADGLFIETHPNPAEAKSDGANMLQLDLLEPLLEQLVRLRKAVI' A
#
# COMPACT_ATOMS: atom_id res chain seq x y z
N ALA A 1 0.17 12.52 -11.53
CA ALA A 1 1.20 11.59 -11.07
C ALA A 1 0.92 10.21 -11.65
N ASP A 2 1.96 9.45 -11.97
CA ASP A 2 1.83 8.22 -12.77
C ASP A 2 2.12 6.94 -11.97
N GLY A 3 2.55 7.06 -10.72
CA GLY A 3 2.82 5.94 -9.84
C GLY A 3 2.61 6.28 -8.37
N LEU A 4 2.70 5.25 -7.54
CA LEU A 4 2.60 5.32 -6.08
C LEU A 4 3.83 4.64 -5.47
N PHE A 5 4.29 5.16 -4.35
CA PHE A 5 5.29 4.53 -3.50
C PHE A 5 4.61 4.10 -2.20
N ILE A 6 4.78 2.84 -1.82
CA ILE A 6 4.16 2.24 -0.64
C ILE A 6 5.21 1.38 0.07
N GLU A 7 5.46 1.66 1.34
CA GLU A 7 6.27 0.80 2.20
C GLU A 7 5.37 -0.21 2.90
N THR A 8 5.84 -1.45 3.05
CA THR A 8 5.05 -2.54 3.65
C THR A 8 5.86 -3.37 4.63
N HIS A 9 5.19 -3.98 5.60
CA HIS A 9 5.78 -4.94 6.52
C HIS A 9 4.77 -6.01 6.94
N PRO A 10 5.16 -7.28 7.16
CA PRO A 10 4.24 -8.30 7.66
C PRO A 10 3.63 -7.96 9.03
N ASN A 11 4.41 -7.29 9.89
CA ASN A 11 3.99 -6.78 11.18
C ASN A 11 4.57 -5.36 11.41
N PRO A 12 3.90 -4.28 11.00
CA PRO A 12 4.45 -2.93 11.09
C PRO A 12 4.93 -2.52 12.49
N ALA A 13 4.36 -3.09 13.55
CA ALA A 13 4.78 -2.83 14.93
C ALA A 13 6.20 -3.35 15.27
N GLU A 14 6.72 -4.31 14.49
CA GLU A 14 8.08 -4.87 14.64
C GLU A 14 9.09 -4.26 13.64
N ALA A 15 8.66 -3.33 12.79
CA ALA A 15 9.56 -2.72 11.83
C ALA A 15 10.65 -1.92 12.54
N LYS A 16 11.90 -2.12 12.12
CA LYS A 16 13.09 -1.45 12.71
C LYS A 16 13.16 0.05 12.41
N SER A 17 12.41 0.49 11.41
CA SER A 17 12.25 1.89 11.01
C SER A 17 10.84 2.06 10.46
N ASP A 18 10.24 3.23 10.68
CA ASP A 18 9.04 3.72 9.99
C ASP A 18 7.80 2.81 10.03
N GLY A 19 7.69 1.90 11.02
CA GLY A 19 6.57 0.98 11.14
C GLY A 19 5.19 1.66 11.16
N ALA A 20 5.09 2.85 11.75
CA ALA A 20 3.85 3.63 11.76
C ALA A 20 3.40 4.13 10.36
N ASN A 21 4.32 4.18 9.40
CA ASN A 21 4.07 4.61 8.01
C ASN A 21 3.94 3.43 7.03
N MET A 22 4.23 2.20 7.46
CA MET A 22 4.16 1.01 6.62
C MET A 22 2.76 0.40 6.62
N LEU A 23 2.29 -0.01 5.44
CA LEU A 23 1.08 -0.82 5.31
C LEU A 23 1.37 -2.27 5.75
N GLN A 24 0.40 -2.93 6.39
CA GLN A 24 0.51 -4.36 6.63
C GLN A 24 0.50 -5.12 5.30
N LEU A 25 1.46 -6.04 5.10
CA LEU A 25 1.76 -6.61 3.79
C LEU A 25 0.56 -7.31 3.12
N ASP A 26 -0.25 -8.02 3.91
CA ASP A 26 -1.45 -8.73 3.43
C ASP A 26 -2.57 -7.81 2.94
N LEU A 27 -2.54 -6.52 3.31
CA LEU A 27 -3.48 -5.51 2.83
C LEU A 27 -3.06 -4.88 1.49
N LEU A 28 -1.86 -5.16 0.98
CA LEU A 28 -1.36 -4.55 -0.25
C LEU A 28 -2.19 -4.95 -1.49
N GLU A 29 -2.49 -6.23 -1.64
CA GLU A 29 -3.26 -6.75 -2.77
C GLU A 29 -4.67 -6.12 -2.87
N PRO A 30 -5.52 -6.18 -1.82
CA PRO A 30 -6.85 -5.58 -1.90
C PRO A 30 -6.81 -4.06 -2.10
N LEU A 31 -5.79 -3.36 -1.57
CA LEU A 31 -5.57 -1.94 -1.85
C LEU A 31 -5.29 -1.69 -3.34
N LEU A 32 -4.38 -2.46 -3.95
CA LEU A 32 -4.05 -2.31 -5.37
C LEU A 32 -5.26 -2.60 -6.27
N GLU A 33 -6.09 -3.60 -5.94
CA GLU A 33 -7.35 -3.86 -6.65
C GLU A 33 -8.30 -2.66 -6.62
N GLN A 34 -8.42 -1.99 -5.46
CA GLN A 34 -9.22 -0.77 -5.33
C GLN A 34 -8.62 0.38 -6.16
N LEU A 35 -7.31 0.59 -6.07
CA LEU A 35 -6.63 1.68 -6.78
C LEU A 35 -6.68 1.51 -8.30
N VAL A 36 -6.54 0.28 -8.81
CA VAL A 36 -6.68 -0.01 -10.24
C VAL A 36 -8.11 0.26 -10.71
N ARG A 37 -9.13 -0.11 -9.92
CA ARG A 37 -10.53 0.21 -10.24
C ARG A 37 -10.75 1.72 -10.33
N LEU A 38 -10.22 2.49 -9.37
CA LEU A 38 -10.32 3.95 -9.39
C LEU A 38 -9.58 4.54 -10.59
N ARG A 39 -8.37 4.08 -10.89
CA ARG A 39 -7.57 4.57 -12.01
C ARG A 39 -8.29 4.36 -13.35
N LYS A 40 -8.97 3.23 -13.53
CA LYS A 40 -9.80 2.93 -14.72
C LYS A 40 -11.06 3.80 -14.83
N ALA A 41 -11.54 4.38 -13.73
CA ALA A 41 -12.75 5.23 -13.75
C ALA A 41 -12.46 6.68 -14.14
N VAL A 42 -11.19 7.10 -14.08
CA VAL A 42 -10.77 8.50 -14.28
C VAL A 42 -9.82 8.68 -15.47
N ILE A 43 -9.49 7.59 -16.18
CA ILE A 43 -8.84 7.59 -17.50
C ILE A 43 -9.82 7.00 -18.50
#